data_AF-A0A6B3CAA6-F1
#
_entry.id   AF-A0A6B3CAA6-F1
#
_cell.length_a   1.000
_cell.length_b   1.000
_cell.length_c   1.000
_cell.angle_alpha   90.00
_cell.angle_beta   90.00
_cell.angle_gamma   90.00
#
_symmetry.space_group_name_H-M   'P 1'
#
loop_
_entity.id
_entity.type
_entity.pdbx_description
1 polymer ?
#
loop_
_entity_poly.entity_id
_entity_poly.type
_entity_poly.pdbx_seq_one_letter_code
_entity_poly.pdbx_strand_id
1 'polypeptide(L)'
;MREVTASPPVAGAPFQRGVLVDSLPTQTPLTGDALTDLLSAILAVAGQLDLTTVLDRFVQVSAELTGARYGAINVLDDQGASTTFVYTGIPTAVARMLRRPPPAEGVLGQIPVDGALRLDYLT
;
A
#
# COMPACT_ATOMS: atom_id res chain seq x y z
N MET A 1 -12.29 50.85 49.25
CA MET A 1 -12.47 51.25 47.84
C MET A 1 -11.48 50.42 47.04
N ARG A 2 -11.90 49.27 46.51
CA ARG A 2 -11.04 48.23 45.92
C ARG A 2 -10.98 48.37 44.40
N GLU A 3 -9.79 48.29 43.84
CA GLU A 3 -9.49 48.28 42.41
C GLU A 3 -10.22 47.14 41.69
N VAL A 4 -10.80 47.44 40.54
CA VAL A 4 -11.38 46.46 39.61
C VAL A 4 -10.28 46.07 38.63
N THR A 5 -9.72 44.87 38.82
CA THR A 5 -8.76 44.27 37.89
C THR A 5 -9.54 43.69 36.69
N ALA A 6 -9.30 44.23 35.49
CA ALA A 6 -9.83 43.69 34.26
C ALA A 6 -9.11 42.37 33.91
N SER A 7 -9.88 41.30 33.72
CA SER A 7 -9.40 39.99 33.24
C SER A 7 -9.07 40.07 31.74
N PRO A 8 -8.05 39.35 31.22
CA PRO A 8 -7.67 39.43 29.82
C PRO A 8 -8.73 38.76 28.90
N PRO A 9 -8.83 39.18 27.62
CA PRO A 9 -9.79 38.60 26.69
C PRO A 9 -9.42 37.14 26.36
N VAL A 10 -10.39 36.24 26.55
CA VAL A 10 -10.29 34.84 26.10
C VAL A 10 -10.38 34.83 24.57
N ALA A 11 -9.28 34.47 23.92
CA ALA A 11 -9.23 34.27 22.48
C ALA A 11 -10.20 33.15 22.05
N GLY A 12 -11.07 33.45 21.08
CA GLY A 12 -11.85 32.42 20.37
C GLY A 12 -13.38 32.49 20.45
N ALA A 13 -13.98 33.57 20.97
CA ALA A 13 -15.45 33.71 20.96
C ALA A 13 -15.96 34.37 19.67
N PRO A 14 -16.65 33.66 18.74
CA PRO A 14 -17.11 34.19 17.44
C PRO A 14 -18.33 35.13 17.54
N PHE A 15 -18.51 35.79 18.69
CA PHE A 15 -19.67 36.63 18.98
C PHE A 15 -19.21 37.97 19.54
N GLN A 16 -19.40 39.04 18.77
CA GLN A 16 -19.14 40.41 19.22
C GLN A 16 -20.42 41.24 19.03
N ARG A 17 -20.99 41.75 20.13
CA ARG A 17 -22.23 42.56 20.14
C ARG A 17 -23.44 41.90 19.45
N GLY A 18 -23.65 40.60 19.68
CA GLY A 18 -24.87 39.89 19.25
C GLY A 18 -24.97 39.58 17.76
N VAL A 19 -23.88 39.77 17.00
CA VAL A 19 -23.80 39.40 15.58
C VAL A 19 -22.91 38.18 15.44
N LEU A 20 -23.42 37.16 14.75
CA LEU A 20 -22.66 35.98 14.35
C LEU A 20 -21.78 36.40 13.16
N VAL A 21 -20.49 36.58 13.43
CA VAL A 21 -19.53 36.81 12.34
C VAL A 21 -19.12 35.45 11.80
N ASP A 22 -19.26 35.25 10.48
CA ASP A 22 -18.77 34.06 9.81
C ASP A 22 -17.24 34.14 9.77
N SER A 23 -16.59 33.75 10.86
CA SER A 23 -15.17 33.43 10.83
C SER A 23 -15.05 32.07 10.17
N LEU A 24 -15.12 32.05 8.83
CA LEU A 24 -14.55 30.96 8.07
C LEU A 24 -13.12 30.82 8.58
N PRO A 25 -12.72 29.69 9.20
CA PRO A 25 -11.32 29.49 9.51
C PRO A 25 -10.58 29.71 8.21
N THR A 26 -9.67 30.68 8.19
CA THR A 26 -8.79 30.93 7.05
C THR A 26 -8.30 29.58 6.60
N GLN A 27 -8.72 29.10 5.42
CA GLN A 27 -8.21 27.84 4.91
C GLN A 27 -6.72 28.07 4.77
N THR A 28 -5.95 27.58 5.74
CA THR A 28 -4.50 27.75 5.74
C THR A 28 -4.07 27.12 4.43
N PRO A 29 -3.56 27.90 3.45
CA PRO A 29 -3.01 27.28 2.26
C PRO A 29 -1.96 26.29 2.78
N LEU A 30 -2.04 25.04 2.34
CA LEU A 30 -1.05 24.03 2.66
C LEU A 30 0.27 24.54 2.08
N THR A 31 1.01 25.30 2.88
CA THR A 31 2.36 25.74 2.56
C THR A 31 3.25 24.51 2.49
N GLY A 32 4.35 24.62 1.75
CA GLY A 32 5.17 23.49 1.28
C GLY A 32 5.39 22.39 2.30
N ASP A 33 5.67 22.75 3.56
CA ASP A 33 5.93 21.78 4.63
C ASP A 33 4.70 20.92 4.98
N ALA A 34 3.52 21.52 5.17
CA ALA A 34 2.30 20.76 5.49
C ALA A 34 1.82 19.87 4.33
N LEU A 35 2.01 20.33 3.09
CA LEU A 35 1.71 19.52 1.90
C LEU A 35 2.72 18.38 1.73
N THR A 36 4.00 18.65 2.02
CA THR A 36 5.08 17.65 1.97
C THR A 36 4.91 16.60 3.06
N ASP A 37 4.51 16.99 4.27
CA ASP A 37 4.20 16.10 5.37
C ASP A 37 2.99 15.22 5.04
N LEU A 38 1.94 15.78 4.45
CA LEU A 38 0.77 15.02 4.02
C LEU A 38 1.10 14.03 2.88
N LEU A 39 1.86 14.47 1.88
CA LEU A 39 2.35 13.58 0.81
C LEU A 39 3.23 12.48 1.37
N SER A 40 4.12 12.79 2.32
CA SER A 40 4.97 11.81 2.99
C SER A 40 4.17 10.83 3.83
N ALA A 41 3.11 11.28 4.52
CA ALA A 41 2.21 10.41 5.26
C ALA A 41 1.39 9.49 4.33
N ILE A 42 0.90 10.01 3.20
CA ILE A 42 0.20 9.20 2.19
C ILE A 42 1.16 8.19 1.56
N LEU A 43 2.39 8.59 1.22
CA LEU A 43 3.43 7.70 0.70
C LEU A 43 3.89 6.68 1.74
N ALA A 44 3.92 7.03 3.03
CA ALA A 44 4.20 6.09 4.11
C ALA A 44 3.07 5.06 4.28
N VAL A 45 1.81 5.48 4.23
CA VAL A 45 0.65 4.57 4.27
C VAL A 45 0.56 3.70 3.02
N ALA A 46 0.85 4.26 1.84
CA ALA A 46 0.95 3.51 0.59
C ALA A 46 2.15 2.56 0.57
N GLY A 47 3.27 2.95 1.19
CA GLY A 47 4.49 2.16 1.36
C GLY A 47 4.41 1.14 2.50
N GLN A 48 3.43 1.26 3.39
CA GLN A 48 3.07 0.25 4.39
C GLN A 48 2.25 -0.90 3.80
N LEU A 49 1.91 -0.87 2.51
CA LEU A 49 1.58 -2.10 1.82
C LEU A 49 2.86 -2.91 1.64
N ASP A 50 3.08 -3.83 2.57
CA ASP A 50 4.08 -4.89 2.46
C ASP A 50 4.05 -5.48 1.03
N LEU A 51 5.21 -5.57 0.37
CA LEU A 51 5.35 -6.06 -1.00
C LEU A 51 4.63 -7.38 -1.19
N THR A 52 4.73 -8.27 -0.20
CA THR A 52 4.03 -9.56 -0.19
C THR A 52 2.52 -9.36 -0.29
N THR A 53 1.95 -8.43 0.50
CA THR A 53 0.52 -8.10 0.48
C THR A 53 0.07 -7.54 -0.88
N VAL A 54 0.87 -6.67 -1.51
CA VAL A 54 0.57 -6.14 -2.84
C VAL A 54 0.56 -7.25 -3.88
N LEU A 55 1.61 -8.07 -3.92
CA LEU A 55 1.76 -9.13 -4.90
C LEU A 55 0.70 -10.23 -4.70
N ASP A 56 0.34 -10.54 -3.46
CA ASP A 56 -0.72 -11.49 -3.13
C ASP A 56 -2.08 -11.03 -3.70
N ARG A 57 -2.42 -9.75 -3.47
CA ARG A 57 -3.62 -9.17 -4.07
C ARG A 57 -3.57 -9.16 -5.59
N PHE A 58 -2.41 -8.83 -6.16
CA PHE A 58 -2.22 -8.80 -7.60
C PHE A 58 -2.44 -10.18 -8.22
N VAL A 59 -1.75 -11.21 -7.72
CA VAL A 59 -1.86 -12.57 -8.27
C VAL A 59 -3.28 -13.12 -8.14
N GLN A 60 -3.98 -12.79 -7.04
CA GLN A 60 -5.38 -13.16 -6.87
C GLN A 60 -6.26 -12.53 -7.96
N VAL A 61 -6.19 -11.20 -8.14
CA VAL A 61 -7.00 -10.48 -9.12
C VAL A 61 -6.66 -10.90 -10.55
N SER A 62 -5.38 -11.11 -10.87
CA SER A 62 -4.96 -11.60 -12.19
C SER A 62 -5.50 -13.00 -12.49
N ALA A 63 -5.48 -13.91 -11.52
CA ALA A 63 -6.05 -15.24 -11.69
C ALA A 63 -7.57 -15.19 -11.92
N GLU A 64 -8.28 -14.36 -11.16
CA GLU A 64 -9.72 -14.12 -11.33
C GLU A 64 -10.04 -13.54 -12.73
N LEU A 65 -9.29 -12.54 -13.19
CA LEU A 65 -9.49 -11.89 -14.49
C LEU A 65 -9.20 -12.79 -15.68
N THR A 66 -8.20 -13.67 -15.56
CA THR A 66 -7.79 -14.59 -16.63
C THR A 66 -8.58 -15.91 -16.60
N GLY A 67 -9.34 -16.17 -15.53
CA GLY A 67 -9.95 -17.47 -15.28
C GLY A 67 -8.94 -18.57 -14.96
N ALA A 68 -7.70 -18.21 -14.58
CA ALA A 68 -6.68 -19.17 -14.25
C ALA A 68 -7.00 -19.87 -12.92
N ARG A 69 -6.97 -21.21 -12.91
CA ARG A 69 -7.19 -22.01 -11.68
C ARG A 69 -6.10 -21.77 -10.63
N TYR A 70 -4.90 -21.45 -11.07
CA TYR A 70 -3.72 -21.22 -10.24
C TYR A 70 -2.95 -20.03 -10.79
N GLY A 71 -2.29 -19.28 -9.91
CA GLY A 71 -1.38 -18.20 -10.27
C GLY A 71 -0.27 -18.09 -9.26
N ALA A 72 0.91 -17.63 -9.69
CA ALA A 72 2.04 -17.37 -8.79
C ALA A 72 2.89 -16.22 -9.33
N ILE A 73 3.53 -15.49 -8.42
CA ILE A 73 4.57 -14.50 -8.71
C ILE A 73 5.81 -14.86 -7.91
N ASN A 74 6.94 -14.92 -8.59
CA ASN A 74 8.24 -15.10 -7.99
C ASN A 74 9.11 -13.88 -8.30
N VAL A 75 9.58 -13.20 -7.25
CA VAL A 75 10.52 -12.08 -7.35
C VAL A 75 11.91 -12.62 -7.07
N LEU A 76 12.86 -12.31 -7.94
CA LEU A 76 14.25 -12.74 -7.82
C LEU A 76 15.14 -11.54 -7.47
N ASP A 77 16.24 -11.79 -6.74
CA ASP A 77 17.33 -10.82 -6.60
C ASP A 77 18.30 -10.88 -7.80
N ASP A 78 19.33 -10.02 -7.77
CA ASP A 78 20.36 -9.94 -8.80
C ASP A 78 21.18 -11.23 -8.97
N GLN A 79 21.11 -12.16 -8.01
CA GLN A 79 21.77 -13.47 -8.06
C GLN A 79 20.80 -14.58 -8.51
N GLY A 80 19.55 -14.23 -8.84
CA GLY A 80 18.51 -15.15 -9.26
C GLY A 80 17.85 -15.92 -8.10
N ALA A 81 18.10 -15.54 -6.85
CA ALA A 81 17.47 -16.17 -5.70
C ALA A 81 16.08 -15.57 -5.43
N SER A 82 15.12 -16.44 -5.09
CA SER A 82 13.75 -16.03 -4.76
C SER A 82 13.72 -15.22 -3.47
N THR A 83 13.28 -13.96 -3.57
CA THR A 83 13.12 -13.05 -2.44
C THR A 83 11.68 -12.99 -1.93
N THR A 84 10.71 -13.12 -2.85
CA THR A 84 9.28 -13.13 -2.53
C THR A 84 8.57 -14.11 -3.46
N PHE A 85 7.72 -14.96 -2.88
CA PHE A 85 6.90 -15.90 -3.64
C PHE A 85 5.47 -15.89 -3.11
N VAL A 86 4.53 -15.47 -3.96
CA VAL A 86 3.09 -15.47 -3.67
C VAL A 86 2.36 -16.34 -4.68
N TYR A 87 1.25 -16.96 -4.27
CA TYR A 87 0.48 -17.84 -5.13
C TYR A 87 -0.99 -17.89 -4.71
N THR A 88 -1.86 -18.29 -5.63
CA THR A 88 -3.29 -18.46 -5.41
C THR A 88 -3.81 -19.75 -6.04
N GLY A 89 -4.98 -20.22 -5.58
CA GLY A 89 -5.67 -21.41 -6.08
C GLY A 89 -5.20 -22.73 -5.46
N ILE A 90 -4.09 -22.76 -4.73
CA ILE A 90 -3.58 -23.96 -4.04
C ILE A 90 -4.05 -23.95 -2.58
N PRO A 91 -4.67 -25.05 -2.08
CA PRO A 91 -5.04 -25.15 -0.65
C PRO A 91 -3.81 -25.04 0.26
N THR A 92 -3.94 -24.35 1.38
CA THR A 92 -2.82 -24.11 2.33
C THR A 92 -2.12 -25.39 2.78
N ALA A 93 -2.86 -26.49 2.93
CA ALA A 93 -2.30 -27.80 3.27
C ALA A 93 -1.32 -28.32 2.20
N VAL A 94 -1.67 -28.17 0.93
CA VAL A 94 -0.83 -28.55 -0.22
C VAL A 94 0.36 -27.60 -0.34
N ALA A 95 0.13 -26.30 -0.17
CA ALA A 95 1.19 -25.32 -0.28
C ALA A 95 2.27 -25.48 0.79
N ARG A 96 1.89 -25.88 2.01
CA ARG A 96 2.84 -26.24 3.09
C ARG A 96 3.76 -27.40 2.70
N MET A 97 3.35 -28.27 1.78
CA MET A 97 4.18 -29.38 1.31
C MET A 97 5.32 -28.91 0.39
N LEU A 98 5.20 -27.76 -0.28
CA LEU A 98 6.29 -27.21 -1.10
C LEU A 98 7.53 -26.87 -0.27
N ARG A 99 7.37 -26.56 1.04
CA ARG A 99 8.40 -26.19 2.04
C ARG A 99 9.24 -24.94 1.73
N ARG A 100 9.55 -24.68 0.46
CA ARG A 100 10.35 -23.56 -0.04
C ARG A 100 9.78 -23.11 -1.40
N PRO A 101 9.95 -21.84 -1.80
CA PRO A 101 9.71 -21.43 -3.18
C PRO A 101 10.45 -22.33 -4.16
N PRO A 102 9.85 -22.69 -5.29
CA PRO A 102 10.53 -23.47 -6.30
C PRO A 102 11.74 -22.67 -6.81
N PRO A 103 12.94 -23.29 -6.90
CA PRO A 103 14.06 -22.65 -7.56
C PRO A 103 13.72 -22.43 -9.04
N ALA A 104 14.44 -21.53 -9.71
CA ALA A 104 14.34 -21.32 -11.16
C ALA A 104 14.98 -22.49 -11.95
N GLU A 105 14.62 -23.72 -11.60
CA GLU A 105 15.06 -24.95 -12.23
C GLU A 105 13.93 -25.52 -13.09
N GLY A 106 14.29 -26.30 -14.10
CA GLY A 106 13.32 -26.89 -15.03
C GLY A 106 12.61 -25.81 -15.86
N VAL A 107 11.28 -25.89 -15.94
CA VAL A 107 10.48 -24.99 -16.78
C VAL A 107 10.52 -23.53 -16.33
N LEU A 108 10.70 -23.27 -15.03
CA LEU A 108 10.77 -21.90 -14.51
C LEU A 108 12.08 -21.21 -14.93
N GLY A 109 13.17 -21.98 -15.08
CA GLY A 109 14.44 -21.48 -15.60
C GLY A 109 14.47 -21.27 -17.12
N GLN A 110 13.43 -21.71 -17.83
CA GLN A 110 13.31 -21.54 -19.29
C GLN A 110 12.48 -20.31 -19.68
N ILE A 111 11.94 -19.57 -18.69
CA ILE A 111 11.18 -18.35 -18.96
C ILE A 111 12.16 -17.31 -19.55
N PRO A 112 11.91 -16.81 -20.77
CA PRO A 112 12.77 -15.80 -21.37
C PRO A 112 12.68 -14.47 -20.59
N VAL A 113 13.76 -13.69 -20.62
CA VAL A 113 13.79 -12.35 -20.00
C VAL A 113 12.70 -11.45 -20.58
N ASP A 114 12.47 -11.56 -21.89
CA ASP A 114 11.43 -10.84 -22.60
C ASP A 114 10.41 -11.82 -23.20
N GLY A 115 9.12 -11.58 -22.94
CA GLY A 115 8.02 -12.37 -23.48
C GLY A 115 7.43 -13.37 -22.48
N ALA A 116 6.94 -14.50 -22.97
CA ALA A 116 6.28 -15.51 -22.15
C ALA A 116 6.61 -16.92 -22.65
N LEU A 117 6.75 -17.86 -21.71
CA LEU A 117 6.83 -19.28 -22.00
C LEU A 117 5.44 -19.91 -21.84
N ARG A 118 4.91 -20.49 -22.93
CA ARG A 118 3.68 -21.28 -22.91
C ARG A 118 4.05 -22.76 -23.07
N LEU A 119 3.55 -23.58 -22.16
CA LEU A 119 3.66 -25.03 -22.23
C LEU A 119 2.31 -25.60 -22.66
N ASP A 120 2.27 -26.34 -23.76
CA ASP A 120 1.03 -27.00 -24.19
C ASP A 120 0.75 -28.29 -23.39
N TYR A 121 1.81 -28.92 -22.89
CA TYR A 121 1.75 -30.13 -22.06
C TYR A 121 2.80 -30.08 -20.97
N LEU A 122 2.44 -30.56 -19.79
CA LEU A 122 3.35 -30.75 -18.65
C LEU A 122 3.78 -32.23 -18.66
N THR A 123 4.99 -32.50 -19.13
CA THR A 123 5.62 -33.83 -19.07
C THR A 123 6.34 -34.07 -17.75
#